data_AF-A0A9X4BK37-F1
#
_entry.id   AF-A0A9X4BK37-F1
#
_cell.length_a   1.000
_cell.length_b   1.000
_cell.length_c   1.000
_cell.angle_alpha   90.00
_cell.angle_beta   90.00
_cell.angle_gamma   90.00
#
_symmetry.space_group_name_H-M   'P 1'
#
loop_
_entity.id
_entity.type
_entity.pdbx_description
1 polymer ?
#
loop_
_entity_poly.entity_id
_entity_poly.type
_entity_poly.pdbx_seq_one_letter_code
_entity_poly.pdbx_strand_id
1 'polypeptide(L)'
;MLSGYSFARVTTATQGVPMSELPCPCCGFLTLEDTYGSYVICPVCNWEDDGVQLANPTSAGGANSRSLADAQGRAIERYPLHIEVAGGFRRGKHWRPLSEADIAAADERRALSHWHTQAVSDEAEAYWQVA
;
A
#
# COMPACT_ATOMS: atom_id res chain seq x y z
N MET A 1 -43.74 37.08 -30.24
CA MET A 1 -42.54 37.29 -29.40
C MET A 1 -42.00 35.90 -29.10
N LEU A 2 -40.81 35.58 -29.62
CA LEU A 2 -40.26 34.22 -29.67
C LEU A 2 -39.89 33.73 -28.27
N SER A 3 -40.53 32.66 -27.80
CA SER A 3 -40.18 31.96 -26.55
C SER A 3 -38.92 31.14 -26.80
N GLY A 4 -37.80 31.60 -26.24
CA GLY A 4 -36.47 31.09 -26.46
C GLY A 4 -36.16 29.76 -25.75
N TYR A 5 -35.43 28.93 -26.49
CA TYR A 5 -34.37 28.01 -26.07
C TYR A 5 -34.67 26.98 -24.97
N SER A 6 -35.02 25.79 -25.45
CA SER A 6 -34.65 24.51 -24.85
C SER A 6 -33.14 24.47 -24.57
N PHE A 7 -32.76 24.22 -23.32
CA PHE A 7 -31.43 23.71 -23.00
C PHE A 7 -31.54 22.28 -22.52
N ALA A 8 -30.84 21.42 -23.26
CA ALA A 8 -30.77 20.00 -23.12
C ALA A 8 -30.21 19.57 -21.75
N ARG A 9 -30.54 18.32 -21.40
CA ARG A 9 -30.07 17.56 -20.25
C ARG A 9 -28.54 17.71 -20.10
N VAL A 10 -28.08 18.08 -18.91
CA VAL A 10 -26.70 17.82 -18.49
C VAL A 10 -26.58 16.31 -18.26
N THR A 11 -26.07 15.60 -19.27
CA THR A 11 -25.50 14.26 -19.11
C THR A 11 -24.03 14.35 -18.70
N THR A 12 -23.57 13.27 -18.09
CA THR A 12 -22.19 12.86 -17.77
C THR A 12 -21.50 13.49 -16.55
N ALA A 13 -21.66 12.82 -15.41
CA ALA A 13 -20.50 12.41 -14.63
C ALA A 13 -20.33 10.89 -14.83
N THR A 14 -19.25 10.52 -15.50
CA THR A 14 -18.76 9.15 -15.64
C THR A 14 -18.78 8.49 -14.27
N GLN A 15 -19.57 7.43 -14.12
CA GLN A 15 -19.45 6.53 -12.98
C GLN A 15 -18.10 5.82 -13.16
N GLY A 16 -17.03 6.43 -12.68
CA GLY A 16 -15.78 5.72 -12.45
C GLY A 16 -16.07 4.64 -11.43
N VAL A 17 -15.68 3.40 -11.71
CA VAL A 17 -15.61 2.37 -10.68
C VAL A 17 -14.76 2.99 -9.54
N PRO A 18 -15.21 2.96 -8.28
CA PRO A 18 -14.36 3.42 -7.20
C PRO A 18 -13.10 2.55 -7.21
N MET A 19 -11.95 3.16 -7.52
CA MET A 19 -10.64 2.51 -7.41
C MET A 19 -10.52 1.97 -5.99
N SER A 20 -10.21 0.69 -5.84
CA SER A 20 -10.09 0.09 -4.52
C SER A 20 -8.86 0.68 -3.84
N GLU A 21 -9.07 1.36 -2.71
CA GLU A 21 -7.98 1.91 -1.92
C GLU A 21 -7.25 0.77 -1.20
N LEU A 22 -5.95 0.66 -1.44
CA LEU A 22 -5.08 -0.33 -0.83
C LEU A 22 -4.19 0.31 0.25
N PRO A 23 -3.93 -0.37 1.38
CA PRO A 23 -3.01 0.13 2.38
C PRO A 23 -1.59 0.11 1.85
N CYS A 24 -0.86 1.21 2.01
CA CYS A 24 0.60 1.20 1.82
C CYS A 24 1.22 0.13 2.72
N PRO A 25 2.06 -0.78 2.18
CA PRO A 25 2.60 -1.87 2.98
C PRO A 25 3.49 -1.37 4.12
N CYS A 26 4.09 -0.19 3.98
CA CYS A 26 4.97 0.41 4.98
C CYS A 26 4.21 1.06 6.15
N CYS A 27 3.27 1.96 5.86
CA CYS A 27 2.62 2.75 6.91
C CYS A 27 1.15 2.38 7.16
N GLY A 28 0.55 1.54 6.32
CA GLY A 28 -0.83 1.08 6.46
C GLY A 28 -1.91 2.09 6.09
N PHE A 29 -1.56 3.33 5.74
CA PHE A 29 -2.54 4.30 5.25
C PHE A 29 -2.98 3.94 3.82
N LEU A 30 -4.28 4.07 3.55
CA LEU A 30 -4.91 3.83 2.27
C LEU A 30 -4.46 4.89 1.27
N THR A 31 -3.40 4.61 0.52
CA THR A 31 -2.76 5.56 -0.41
C THR A 31 -2.42 4.98 -1.76
N LEU A 32 -2.71 3.70 -1.96
CA LEU A 32 -2.46 2.97 -3.20
C LEU A 32 -3.79 2.59 -3.83
N GLU A 33 -3.78 2.27 -5.12
CA GLU A 33 -4.97 2.03 -5.92
C GLU A 33 -4.80 0.73 -6.73
N ASP A 34 -5.91 -0.01 -6.88
CA ASP A 34 -6.07 -1.20 -7.74
C ASP A 34 -5.20 -2.42 -7.41
N THR A 35 -3.86 -2.32 -7.47
CA THR A 35 -2.92 -3.44 -7.31
C THR A 35 -1.60 -3.02 -6.68
N TYR A 36 -0.90 -3.95 -6.03
CA TYR A 36 0.48 -3.74 -5.56
C TYR A 36 1.52 -3.84 -6.69
N GLY A 37 2.64 -3.15 -6.53
CA GLY A 37 3.69 -3.05 -7.55
C GLY A 37 3.43 -1.95 -8.59
N SER A 38 2.66 -0.93 -8.21
CA SER A 38 2.39 0.25 -9.03
C SER A 38 3.55 1.25 -9.11
N TYR A 39 4.54 1.12 -8.22
CA TYR A 39 5.64 2.07 -8.01
C TYR A 39 5.17 3.48 -7.62
N VAL A 40 3.93 3.62 -7.15
CA VAL A 40 3.44 4.88 -6.59
C VAL A 40 4.14 5.14 -5.25
N ILE A 41 4.61 6.37 -5.05
CA ILE A 41 5.21 6.78 -3.78
C ILE A 41 4.11 7.20 -2.82
N CYS A 42 4.04 6.53 -1.68
CA CYS A 42 3.11 6.86 -0.61
C CYS A 42 3.33 8.29 -0.09
N PRO A 43 2.34 9.19 -0.15
CA PRO A 43 2.49 10.59 0.26
C PRO A 43 2.62 10.77 1.78
N VAL A 44 2.41 9.71 2.57
CA VAL A 44 2.50 9.74 4.04
C VAL A 44 3.90 9.36 4.52
N CYS A 45 4.48 8.28 3.97
CA CYS A 45 5.74 7.71 4.47
C CYS A 45 6.87 7.65 3.44
N ASN A 46 6.61 8.05 2.20
CA ASN A 46 7.56 8.05 1.07
C ASN A 46 8.08 6.67 0.67
N TRP A 47 7.36 5.59 1.03
CA TRP A 47 7.62 4.26 0.50
C TRP A 47 7.13 4.18 -0.95
N GLU A 48 7.97 3.72 -1.87
CA GLU A 48 7.58 3.41 -3.25
C GLU A 48 6.97 2.01 -3.31
N ASP A 49 5.78 1.89 -3.90
CA ASP A 49 5.03 0.64 -3.95
C ASP A 49 5.72 -0.43 -4.82
N ASP A 50 6.48 -1.29 -4.16
CA ASP A 50 7.22 -2.40 -4.76
C ASP A 50 6.68 -3.74 -4.25
N GLY A 51 5.94 -4.44 -5.11
CA GLY A 51 5.37 -5.75 -4.83
C GLY A 51 6.43 -6.83 -4.54
N VAL A 52 7.66 -6.70 -5.09
CA VAL A 52 8.77 -7.60 -4.77
C VAL A 52 9.24 -7.37 -3.34
N GLN A 53 9.38 -6.11 -2.91
CA GLN A 53 9.77 -5.81 -1.53
C GLN A 53 8.64 -6.11 -0.53
N LEU A 54 7.37 -6.05 -0.93
CA LEU A 54 6.25 -6.54 -0.13
C LEU A 54 6.35 -8.06 0.09
N ALA A 55 6.67 -8.83 -0.96
CA ALA A 55 6.85 -10.27 -0.88
C ALA A 55 8.12 -10.71 -0.13
N ASN A 56 9.14 -9.84 -0.08
CA ASN A 56 10.46 -10.11 0.52
C ASN A 56 10.80 -9.01 1.56
N PRO A 57 10.07 -8.96 2.69
CA PRO A 57 10.01 -7.77 3.54
C PRO A 57 11.31 -7.41 4.27
N THR A 58 12.24 -8.35 4.43
CA THR A 58 13.56 -8.11 5.03
C THR A 58 14.66 -7.85 4.00
N SER A 59 14.34 -7.91 2.70
CA SER A 59 15.26 -7.62 1.62
C SER A 59 15.27 -6.14 1.24
N ALA A 60 16.46 -5.55 1.18
CA ALA A 60 16.69 -4.17 0.78
C ALA A 60 17.29 -4.08 -0.64
N GLY A 61 17.31 -2.88 -1.21
CA GLY A 61 17.98 -2.61 -2.50
C GLY A 61 17.10 -2.86 -3.73
N GLY A 62 15.79 -2.87 -3.57
CA GLY A 62 14.81 -2.82 -4.68
C GLY A 62 14.50 -1.38 -5.08
N ALA A 63 13.23 -1.08 -5.35
CA ALA A 63 12.77 0.31 -5.56
C ALA A 63 13.12 1.21 -4.36
N ASN A 64 13.04 0.64 -3.15
CA ASN A 64 13.42 1.30 -1.91
C ASN A 64 14.82 0.84 -1.44
N SER A 65 15.62 1.81 -1.00
CA SER A 65 16.96 1.55 -0.44
C SER A 65 16.95 0.74 0.86
N ARG A 66 15.89 0.84 1.66
CA ARG A 66 15.69 0.07 2.90
C ARG A 66 14.77 -1.13 2.67
N SER A 67 14.84 -2.10 3.58
CA SER A 67 13.86 -3.18 3.64
C SER A 67 12.49 -2.63 4.07
N LEU A 68 11.42 -3.37 3.78
CA LEU A 68 10.08 -3.01 4.25
C LEU A 68 10.03 -3.04 5.78
N ALA A 69 10.64 -4.06 6.43
CA ALA A 69 10.68 -4.17 7.88
C ALA A 69 11.33 -2.94 8.55
N ASP A 70 12.46 -2.46 8.04
CA ASP A 70 13.12 -1.26 8.55
C ASP A 70 12.26 0.00 8.34
N ALA A 71 11.61 0.10 7.17
CA ALA A 71 10.77 1.23 6.83
C ALA A 71 9.50 1.27 7.71
N GLN A 72 8.90 0.11 8.00
CA GLN A 72 7.77 0.00 8.92
C GLN A 72 8.13 0.47 10.32
N GLY A 73 9.28 0.05 10.88
CA GLY A 73 9.72 0.51 12.19
C GLY A 73 9.75 2.04 12.30
N ARG A 74 10.34 2.69 11.29
CA ARG A 74 10.40 4.17 11.20
C ARG A 74 9.03 4.81 10.99
N ALA A 75 8.18 4.18 10.18
CA ALA A 75 6.83 4.67 9.95
C ALA A 75 5.98 4.60 11.23
N ILE A 76 6.13 3.55 12.05
CA ILE A 76 5.40 3.37 13.31
C ILE A 76 5.93 4.33 14.39
N GLU A 77 7.23 4.61 14.43
CA GLU A 77 7.79 5.67 15.29
C GLU A 77 7.15 7.03 14.98
N ARG A 78 6.95 7.34 13.69
CA ARG A 78 6.35 8.61 13.22
C ARG A 78 4.83 8.64 13.32
N TYR A 79 4.18 7.51 13.07
CA TYR A 79 2.73 7.33 13.03
C TYR A 79 2.33 6.08 13.84
N PRO A 80 2.31 6.17 15.18
CA PRO A 80 1.96 5.05 16.05
C PRO A 80 0.60 4.42 15.68
N LEU A 81 0.39 3.15 16.04
CA LEU A 81 -0.78 2.38 15.59
C LEU A 81 -2.14 2.99 15.98
N HIS A 82 -2.20 3.78 17.06
CA HIS A 82 -3.42 4.48 17.48
C HIS A 82 -3.74 5.71 16.60
N ILE A 83 -2.85 6.11 15.69
CA ILE A 83 -3.09 7.17 14.73
C ILE A 83 -3.80 6.57 13.52
N GLU A 84 -5.11 6.83 13.43
CA GLU A 84 -5.98 6.29 12.38
C GLU A 84 -6.01 7.14 11.10
N VAL A 85 -5.60 8.42 11.17
CA VAL A 85 -5.59 9.35 10.03
C VAL A 85 -4.29 10.13 9.99
N ALA A 86 -3.64 10.19 8.83
CA ALA A 86 -2.46 11.02 8.59
C ALA A 86 -2.49 11.58 7.16
N GLY A 87 -2.24 12.88 7.00
CA GLY A 87 -2.25 13.52 5.68
C GLY A 87 -3.61 13.47 4.94
N GLY A 88 -4.71 13.26 5.67
CA GLY A 88 -6.05 13.06 5.09
C GLY A 88 -6.37 11.61 4.73
N PHE A 89 -5.40 10.70 4.82
CA PHE A 89 -5.58 9.28 4.51
C PHE A 89 -5.89 8.48 5.77
N ARG A 90 -6.81 7.53 5.66
CA ARG A 90 -7.19 6.62 6.74
C ARG A 90 -6.29 5.40 6.76
N ARG A 91 -6.03 4.83 7.93
CA ARG A 91 -5.33 3.55 8.06
C ARG A 91 -6.26 2.40 7.67
N GLY A 92 -5.76 1.46 6.87
CA GLY A 92 -6.47 0.25 6.49
C GLY A 92 -6.77 -0.58 7.74
N LYS A 93 -8.02 -1.05 7.85
CA LYS A 93 -8.49 -1.79 9.05
C LYS A 93 -7.85 -3.16 9.23
N HIS A 94 -7.46 -3.78 8.12
CA HIS A 94 -6.86 -5.12 8.10
C HIS A 94 -5.34 -5.08 8.04
N TRP A 95 -4.76 -3.91 7.78
CA TRP A 95 -3.32 -3.76 7.79
C TRP A 95 -2.78 -3.88 9.23
N ARG A 96 -1.69 -4.63 9.37
CA ARG A 96 -0.86 -4.67 10.56
C ARG A 96 0.61 -4.58 10.15
N PRO A 97 1.51 -4.12 11.02
CA PRO A 97 2.94 -4.26 10.76
C PRO A 97 3.36 -5.74 10.79
N LEU A 98 4.55 -6.00 10.26
CA LEU A 98 5.23 -7.27 10.39
C LEU A 98 5.46 -7.57 11.87
N SER A 99 5.12 -8.79 12.27
CA SER A 99 5.45 -9.32 13.59
C SER A 99 6.90 -9.80 13.63
N GLU A 100 7.42 -10.06 14.82
CA GLU A 100 8.74 -10.68 14.98
C GLU A 100 8.84 -12.03 14.26
N ALA A 101 7.74 -12.80 14.24
CA ALA A 101 7.68 -14.09 13.54
C ALA A 101 7.72 -13.93 12.01
N ASP A 102 7.03 -12.92 11.46
CA ASP A 102 7.07 -12.63 10.01
C ASP A 102 8.50 -12.27 9.58
N ILE A 103 9.18 -11.44 10.37
CA ILE A 103 10.55 -10.98 10.14
C ILE A 103 11.51 -12.18 10.19
N ALA A 104 11.45 -12.99 11.24
CA ALA A 104 12.30 -14.16 11.40
C ALA A 104 12.15 -15.14 10.22
N ALA A 105 10.91 -15.46 9.84
CA ALA A 105 10.64 -16.34 8.71
C ALA A 105 11.13 -15.76 7.37
N ALA A 106 11.02 -14.44 7.18
CA ALA A 106 11.55 -13.77 5.99
C ALA A 106 13.09 -13.78 5.96
N ASP A 107 13.76 -13.56 7.10
CA ASP A 107 15.22 -13.62 7.19
C ASP A 107 15.78 -15.02 6.90
N GLU A 108 15.13 -16.07 7.40
CA GLU A 108 15.51 -17.46 7.07
C GLU A 108 15.44 -17.72 5.56
N ARG A 109 14.39 -17.25 4.88
CA ARG A 109 14.26 -17.36 3.42
C ARG A 109 15.27 -16.50 2.67
N ARG A 110 15.51 -15.27 3.14
CA ARG A 110 16.50 -14.33 2.58
C ARG A 110 17.92 -14.90 2.64
N ALA A 111 18.24 -15.67 3.68
CA ALA A 111 19.53 -16.35 3.80
C ALA A 111 19.77 -17.40 2.70
N LEU A 112 18.72 -17.93 2.08
CA LEU A 112 18.79 -18.86 0.94
C LEU A 112 18.85 -18.13 -0.40
N SER A 113 18.01 -17.11 -0.57
CA SER A 113 17.98 -16.23 -1.75
C SER A 113 17.49 -14.85 -1.36
N HIS A 114 18.22 -13.81 -1.76
CA HIS A 114 17.87 -12.43 -1.40
C HIS A 114 16.48 -12.03 -1.91
N TRP A 115 16.11 -12.46 -3.12
CA TRP A 115 14.74 -12.38 -3.63
C TRP A 115 14.22 -13.81 -3.75
N HIS A 116 13.38 -14.24 -2.82
CA HIS A 116 12.95 -15.63 -2.67
C HIS A 116 11.47 -15.85 -3.06
N THR A 117 10.63 -14.82 -2.93
CA THR A 117 9.19 -14.89 -3.25
C THR A 117 8.85 -13.97 -4.43
N GLN A 118 7.90 -14.40 -5.26
CA GLN A 118 7.36 -13.58 -6.35
C GLN A 118 6.63 -12.35 -5.83
N ALA A 119 6.58 -11.29 -6.64
CA ALA A 119 5.94 -10.03 -6.27
C ALA A 119 4.47 -10.22 -5.87
N VAL A 120 4.07 -9.57 -4.77
CA VAL A 120 2.66 -9.43 -4.39
C VAL A 120 2.02 -8.41 -5.32
N SER A 121 0.85 -8.76 -5.87
CA SER A 121 0.05 -7.86 -6.73
C SER A 121 -1.38 -7.66 -6.24
N ASP A 122 -1.89 -8.58 -5.41
CA ASP A 122 -3.24 -8.52 -4.82
C ASP A 122 -3.15 -8.42 -3.30
N GLU A 123 -4.06 -7.68 -2.66
CA GLU A 123 -4.07 -7.56 -1.19
C GLU A 123 -4.24 -8.91 -0.49
N ALA A 124 -4.99 -9.85 -1.08
CA ALA A 124 -5.19 -11.17 -0.53
C ALA A 124 -3.89 -11.98 -0.37
N GLU A 125 -2.83 -11.61 -1.08
CA GLU A 125 -1.50 -12.24 -0.99
C GLU A 125 -0.64 -11.60 0.11
N ALA A 126 -1.04 -10.46 0.66
CA ALA A 126 -0.26 -9.74 1.65
C ALA A 126 -0.23 -10.48 3.00
N TYR A 127 0.90 -10.41 3.71
CA TYR A 127 1.11 -11.14 4.97
C TYR A 127 0.11 -10.79 6.09
N TRP A 128 -0.56 -9.62 6.01
CA TRP A 128 -1.60 -9.25 6.97
C TRP A 128 -2.96 -9.89 6.70
N GLN A 129 -3.15 -10.52 5.53
CA GLN A 129 -4.35 -11.30 5.21
C GLN A 129 -4.20 -12.79 5.54
N VAL A 130 -2.96 -13.26 5.77
CA VAL A 130 -2.69 -14.66 6.11
C VAL A 130 -2.78 -14.82 7.63
N ALA A 131 -3.71 -15.69 8.07
CA ALA A 131 -3.96 -16.00 9.48
C ALA A 131 -2.87 -16.90 10.10
#